data_AF-A0A7C1JMX1-F1
#
_entry.id   AF-A0A7C1JMX1-F1
#
_cell.length_a   1.000
_cell.length_b   1.000
_cell.length_c   1.000
_cell.angle_alpha   90.00
_cell.angle_beta   90.00
_cell.angle_gamma   90.00
#
_symmetry.space_group_name_H-M   'P 1'
#
loop_
_entity.id
_entity.type
_entity.pdbx_description
1 polymer ?
#
loop_
_entity_poly.entity_id
_entity_poly.type
_entity_poly.pdbx_seq_one_letter_code
_entity_poly.pdbx_strand_id
1 'polypeptide(L)' 'MNDTAWQTCINCGRSEAEIPLTSWRLAGEFFWICPDCLPFLIHRRNDVMPGWHLTGRRVLQKKGEENAEG' A
#
# COMPACT_ATOMS: atom_id res chain seq x y z
N MET A 1 -9.95 -17.26 20.38
CA MET A 1 -9.64 -15.82 20.46
C MET A 1 -9.75 -15.26 19.04
N ASN A 2 -10.37 -14.09 18.85
CA ASN A 2 -10.30 -13.42 17.55
C ASN A 2 -8.89 -12.82 17.43
N ASP A 3 -8.04 -13.44 16.63
CA ASP A 3 -6.76 -12.87 16.21
C ASP A 3 -7.05 -11.73 15.24
N THR A 4 -7.43 -10.57 15.78
CA THR A 4 -7.51 -9.34 15.00
C THR A 4 -6.07 -8.96 14.64
N ALA A 5 -5.64 -9.29 13.42
CA ALA A 5 -4.33 -8.92 12.93
C ALA A 5 -4.18 -7.40 12.95
N TRP A 6 -3.19 -6.90 13.68
CA TRP A 6 -2.88 -5.47 13.72
C TRP A 6 -2.35 -5.01 12.37
N GLN A 7 -2.78 -3.82 11.98
CA GLN A 7 -2.23 -3.19 10.79
C GLN A 7 -0.82 -2.67 11.06
N THR A 8 0.01 -2.69 10.01
CA THR A 8 1.43 -2.31 10.09
C THR A 8 1.78 -1.33 8.99
N CYS A 9 2.71 -0.42 9.28
CA CYS A 9 3.22 0.50 8.27
C CYS A 9 3.93 -0.27 7.16
N ILE A 10 3.50 -0.07 5.91
CA ILE A 10 4.08 -0.72 4.72
C ILE A 10 5.59 -0.47 4.55
N ASN A 11 6.12 0.60 5.14
CA ASN A 11 7.52 0.99 5.00
C ASN A 11 8.41 0.52 6.16
N CYS A 12 7.95 0.62 7.41
CA CYS A 12 8.79 0.34 8.59
C CYS A 12 8.31 -0.83 9.47
N GLY A 13 7.13 -1.41 9.18
CA GLY A 13 6.60 -2.56 9.90
C GLY A 13 6.02 -2.27 11.29
N ARG A 14 6.22 -1.07 11.87
CA ARG A 14 5.59 -0.70 13.15
C ARG A 14 4.07 -0.84 13.09
N SER A 15 3.51 -1.38 14.16
CA SER A 15 2.09 -1.67 14.28
C SER A 15 1.28 -0.44 14.72
N GLU A 16 -0.04 -0.50 14.52
CA GLU A 16 -0.99 0.52 15.00
C GLU A 16 -1.04 0.63 16.54
N ALA A 17 -0.52 -0.36 17.27
CA ALA A 17 -0.34 -0.28 18.72
C ALA A 17 0.85 0.60 19.14
N GLU A 18 1.84 0.80 18.24
CA GLU A 18 3.05 1.58 18.50
C GLU A 18 2.97 3.01 17.98
N ILE A 19 2.30 3.22 16.84
CA ILE A 19 2.23 4.52 16.15
C ILE A 19 0.92 4.63 15.36
N PRO A 20 0.26 5.81 15.29
CA PRO A 20 -0.91 5.98 14.43
C PRO A 20 -0.58 5.66 12.98
N LEU A 21 -1.51 4.98 12.32
CA LEU A 21 -1.43 4.66 10.90
C LEU A 21 -2.55 5.37 10.15
N THR A 22 -2.23 5.88 8.97
CA THR A 22 -3.22 6.38 8.02
C THR A 22 -3.47 5.32 6.95
N SER A 23 -4.73 5.08 6.62
CA SER A 23 -5.12 4.15 5.56
C SER A 23 -5.20 4.85 4.21
N TRP A 24 -4.61 4.24 3.20
CA TRP A 24 -4.55 4.75 1.84
C TRP A 24 -5.03 3.68 0.88
N ARG A 25 -5.58 4.09 -0.27
CA ARG A 25 -6.05 3.18 -1.30
C ARG A 25 -5.31 3.43 -2.62
N LEU A 26 -4.76 2.37 -3.21
CA LEU A 26 -4.12 2.42 -4.52
C LEU A 26 -4.49 1.16 -5.32
N ALA A 27 -5.00 1.35 -6.54
CA ALA A 27 -5.39 0.24 -7.43
C ALA A 27 -6.35 -0.78 -6.80
N GLY A 28 -7.23 -0.33 -5.90
CA GLY A 28 -8.18 -1.20 -5.20
C GLY A 28 -7.66 -1.80 -3.90
N GLU A 29 -6.36 -1.75 -3.63
CA GLU A 29 -5.73 -2.25 -2.41
C GLU A 29 -5.64 -1.18 -1.33
N PHE A 30 -5.81 -1.60 -0.08
CA PHE A 30 -5.52 -0.76 1.08
C PHE A 30 -4.10 -1.02 1.58
N PHE A 31 -3.44 0.05 2.01
CA PHE A 31 -2.18 -0.04 2.74
C PHE A 31 -2.14 1.03 3.83
N TRP A 32 -1.24 0.84 4.79
CA TRP A 32 -1.10 1.70 5.96
C TRP A 32 0.28 2.35 5.99
N ILE A 33 0.32 3.64 6.30
CA ILE A 33 1.58 4.39 6.45
C ILE A 33 1.55 5.25 7.71
N CYS A 34 2.65 5.25 8.44
CA CYS A 34 2.81 6.05 9.65
C CYS A 34 3.30 7.49 9.32
N PRO A 35 3.08 8.47 10.22
CA PRO A 35 3.52 9.85 10.05
C PRO A 35 5.03 9.99 9.81
N ASP A 36 5.87 9.14 10.41
CA ASP A 36 7.32 9.24 10.25
C ASP A 36 7.79 8.81 8.86
N CYS A 37 7.09 7.85 8.23
CA CYS A 37 7.43 7.35 6.89
C CYS A 37 6.76 8.15 5.76
N LEU A 38 5.68 8.88 6.06
CA LEU A 38 4.95 9.67 5.07
C LEU A 38 5.83 10.76 4.39
N PRO A 39 6.70 11.52 5.11
CA PRO A 39 7.61 12.46 4.48
C PRO A 39 8.57 11.82 3.46
N PHE A 40 9.06 10.60 3.73
CA PHE A 40 9.92 9.89 2.79
C PHE A 40 9.19 9.53 1.50
N LEU A 41 7.91 9.12 1.60
CA LEU A 41 7.08 8.91 0.42
C LEU A 41 6.92 10.18 -0.41
N ILE A 42 6.69 11.33 0.23
CA ILE A 42 6.45 12.60 -0.46
C ILE A 42 7.73 13.11 -1.14
N HIS A 43 8.89 13.03 -0.46
CA HIS A 43 10.14 13.60 -0.96
C HIS A 43 10.98 12.63 -1.80
N ARG A 44 10.86 11.31 -1.59
CA ARG A 44 11.70 10.28 -2.20
C ARG A 44 10.90 9.08 -2.68
N ARG A 45 9.77 9.35 -3.34
CA ARG A 45 8.82 8.34 -3.82
C ARG A 45 9.48 7.17 -4.58
N ASN A 46 10.43 7.48 -5.47
CA ASN A 46 11.10 6.48 -6.31
C ASN A 46 12.04 5.56 -5.52
N ASP A 47 12.51 5.97 -4.36
CA ASP A 47 13.43 5.18 -3.53
C ASP A 47 12.66 4.19 -2.65
N VAL A 48 11.46 4.58 -2.18
CA VAL A 48 10.68 3.79 -1.21
C VAL A 48 9.67 2.86 -1.87
N MET A 49 8.98 3.30 -2.92
CA MET A 49 7.88 2.54 -3.51
C MET A 49 8.28 1.21 -4.18
N PRO A 50 9.47 1.03 -4.78
CA PRO A 50 9.85 -0.25 -5.36
C PRO A 50 9.82 -1.43 -4.37
N GLY A 51 10.03 -1.17 -3.08
CA GLY A 51 9.97 -2.19 -2.02
C GLY A 51 8.56 -2.53 -1.54
N TRP A 52 7.54 -1.77 -1.95
CA TRP A 52 6.17 -1.96 -1.48
C TRP A 52 5.46 -3.01 -2.33
N HIS A 53 5.29 -4.20 -1.74
CA HIS A 53 4.64 -5.34 -2.38
C HIS A 53 3.11 -5.20 -2.32
N LEU A 54 2.57 -4.23 -3.04
CA LEU A 54 1.12 -4.05 -3.18
C LEU A 54 0.57 -5.15 -4.11
N THR A 55 -0.22 -6.06 -3.56
CA THR A 55 -0.76 -7.28 -4.22
C THR A 55 -1.59 -6.98 -5.48
N GLY A 56 -2.16 -5.78 -5.59
CA GLY A 56 -3.13 -5.39 -6.62
C GLY A 56 -2.59 -5.06 -8.01
N ARG A 57 -1.28 -5.19 -8.28
CA ARG A 57 -0.70 -4.85 -9.60
C ARG A 57 -1.27 -5.70 -10.76
N ARG A 58 -1.94 -6.83 -10.46
CA ARG A 58 -2.64 -7.67 -11.45
C ARG A 58 -3.93 -7.07 -12.01
N VAL A 59 -4.60 -6.15 -11.32
CA VAL A 59 -5.92 -5.65 -11.74
C VAL A 59 -5.83 -4.61 -12.87
N LEU A 60 -4.77 -3.79 -12.89
CA LEU A 60 -4.58 -2.78 -13.94
C LEU A 60 -4.18 -3.38 -15.30
N GLN A 61 -3.56 -4.57 -15.35
CA GLN A 61 -3.21 -5.20 -16.62
C GLN A 61 -4.40 -5.84 -17.33
N LYS A 62 -5.45 -6.27 -16.62
CA LYS A 62 -6.61 -6.91 -17.25
C LYS A 62 -7.53 -5.94 -18.01
N LYS A 63 -7.57 -4.66 -17.63
CA LYS A 63 -8.49 -3.68 -18.24
C LYS A 63 -8.00 -3.09 -19.58
N GLY A 64 -6.83 -3.51 -20.07
CA GLY A 64 -6.22 -3.00 -21.30
C GLY A 64 -6.40 -3.90 -22.54
N GLU A 65 -6.87 -5.14 -22.39
CA GLU A 65 -6.88 -6.14 -23.48
C GLU A 65 -8.30 -6.57 -23.91
N GLU A 66 -9.36 -5.97 -23.38
CA GLU A 66 -10.75 -6.39 -23.62
C GLU A 66 -11.60 -5.43 -24.49
N ASN A 67 -10.99 -4.51 -25.25
CA ASN A 67 -11.70 -3.72 -26.26
C ASN A 67 -10.89 -3.53 -27.56
N ALA A 68 -10.61 -4.63 -28.25
CA ALA A 68 -10.25 -4.61 -29.66
C ALA A 68 -10.62 -5.96 -30.28
N GLU A 69 -11.90 -6.22 -30.50
CA GLU A 69 -12.42 -7.15 -31.52
C GLU A 69 -13.97 -7.15 -31.47
N GLY A 70 -14.60 -6.74 -32.57
CA GLY A 70 -16.05 -6.86 -32.81
C GLY A 70 -16.68 -5.64 -33.46
#